data_AF-A0A958K9N0-F1
#
_entry.id   AF-A0A958K9N0-F1
#
_cell.length_a   1.000
_cell.length_b   1.000
_cell.length_c   1.000
_cell.angle_alpha   90.00
_cell.angle_beta   90.00
_cell.angle_gamma   90.00
#
_symmetry.space_group_name_H-M   'P 1'
#
loop_
_entity.id
_entity.type
_entity.pdbx_description
1 polymer ?
#
loop_
_entity_poly.entity_id
_entity_poly.type
_entity_poly.pdbx_seq_one_letter_code
_entity_poly.pdbx_strand_id
1 'polypeptide(L)'
;MARTSKSTVKATKNSLEGKKRLSNRKPTDNKEENIENFKIPADEGSKEYLRMVESVVTNAFSSQREFLIHSLTQLLVESEYGASQPETSGCFSKEEWTEIESMSRLRSTVGGRFQNLKERWLQAGFPLREHRGDKDSDFKVDDLGWIELSNWISKQGYEVRLCPDKANCLFEIRQRG
;
A
#
# COMPACT_ATOMS: atom_id res chain seq x y z
N MET A 1 -25.19 26.50 -41.48
CA MET A 1 -25.64 25.12 -41.72
C MET A 1 -24.89 24.23 -40.73
N ALA A 2 -25.36 24.04 -39.51
CA ALA A 2 -26.38 23.08 -39.06
C ALA A 2 -25.95 21.61 -39.19
N ARG A 3 -25.60 20.99 -38.04
CA ARG A 3 -26.05 19.63 -37.63
C ARG A 3 -25.56 19.33 -36.21
N THR A 4 -26.45 19.59 -35.26
CA THR A 4 -26.46 19.01 -33.93
C THR A 4 -27.04 17.59 -34.01
N SER A 5 -26.53 16.65 -33.22
CA SER A 5 -27.18 15.35 -33.00
C SER A 5 -27.28 15.10 -31.51
N LYS A 6 -28.51 15.27 -31.01
CA LYS A 6 -28.95 14.84 -29.68
C LYS A 6 -29.12 13.33 -29.71
N SER A 7 -28.65 12.63 -28.67
CA SER A 7 -29.08 11.26 -28.37
C SER A 7 -29.55 11.20 -26.93
N THR A 8 -30.65 10.47 -26.77
CA THR A 8 -31.64 10.58 -25.71
C THR A 8 -31.55 9.39 -24.77
N VAL A 9 -31.50 9.70 -23.47
CA VAL A 9 -32.09 9.02 -22.30
C VAL A 9 -32.48 7.53 -22.44
N LYS A 10 -32.01 6.70 -21.49
CA LYS A 10 -32.87 5.71 -20.81
C LYS A 10 -32.35 5.42 -19.40
N ALA A 11 -33.11 5.89 -18.42
CA ALA A 11 -32.99 5.54 -17.01
C ALA A 11 -33.69 4.20 -16.77
N THR A 12 -33.00 3.27 -16.11
CA THR A 12 -33.60 2.02 -15.60
C THR A 12 -33.72 2.12 -14.08
N LYS A 13 -34.95 2.35 -13.63
CA LYS A 13 -35.41 2.11 -12.26
C LYS A 13 -35.66 0.61 -12.12
N ASN A 14 -34.92 -0.08 -11.25
CA ASN A 14 -35.32 -1.39 -10.74
C ASN A 14 -35.73 -1.26 -9.28
N SER A 15 -37.05 -1.24 -9.11
CA SER A 15 -37.81 -1.50 -7.90
C SER A 15 -38.05 -3.00 -7.81
N LEU A 16 -37.86 -3.60 -6.63
CA LEU A 16 -38.48 -4.86 -6.15
C LEU A 16 -37.92 -5.11 -4.73
N GLU A 17 -38.59 -4.60 -3.70
CA GLU A 17 -39.52 -5.39 -2.87
C GLU A 17 -39.09 -6.85 -2.65
N GLY A 18 -38.30 -7.06 -1.60
CA GLY A 18 -37.90 -8.36 -1.07
C GLY A 18 -38.37 -8.54 0.38
N LYS A 19 -39.60 -9.02 0.50
CA LYS A 19 -40.34 -9.53 1.67
C LYS A 19 -39.53 -9.95 2.92
N LYS A 20 -40.00 -9.41 4.05
CA LYS A 20 -40.11 -10.02 5.39
C LYS A 20 -39.91 -11.54 5.43
N ARG A 21 -39.04 -12.01 6.34
CA ARG A 21 -39.31 -13.17 7.20
C ARG A 21 -38.45 -13.10 8.46
N LEU A 22 -39.05 -12.60 9.53
CA LEU A 22 -38.64 -12.91 10.89
C LEU A 22 -38.75 -14.43 11.07
N SER A 23 -37.62 -15.10 11.27
CA SER A 23 -37.59 -16.46 11.81
C SER A 23 -37.27 -16.35 13.29
N ASN A 24 -38.32 -16.48 14.11
CA ASN A 24 -38.23 -16.78 15.52
C ASN A 24 -37.49 -18.12 15.69
N ARG A 25 -36.18 -18.09 15.94
CA ARG A 25 -35.49 -19.24 16.53
C ARG A 25 -35.70 -19.18 18.03
N LYS A 26 -36.52 -20.10 18.54
CA LYS A 26 -36.54 -20.45 19.96
C LYS A 26 -35.11 -20.85 20.39
N PRO A 27 -34.64 -20.43 21.57
CA PRO A 27 -33.45 -21.01 22.17
C PRO A 27 -33.77 -22.48 22.48
N THR A 28 -33.12 -23.40 21.77
CA THR A 28 -33.06 -24.79 22.20
C THR A 28 -32.11 -24.84 23.39
N ASP A 29 -32.62 -25.33 24.52
CA ASP A 29 -31.81 -25.80 25.64
C ASP A 29 -30.76 -26.78 25.09
N ASN A 30 -29.56 -26.27 24.85
CA ASN A 30 -28.40 -27.11 24.67
C ASN A 30 -28.11 -27.72 26.03
N LYS A 31 -28.61 -28.95 26.22
CA LYS A 31 -28.05 -29.87 27.19
C LYS A 31 -26.54 -29.86 26.95
N GLU A 32 -25.81 -29.35 27.93
CA GLU A 32 -24.37 -29.54 28.05
C GLU A 32 -24.15 -31.06 28.06
N GLU A 33 -23.90 -31.64 26.89
CA GLU A 33 -23.33 -32.97 26.80
C GLU A 33 -21.96 -32.87 27.46
N ASN A 34 -21.94 -33.34 28.69
CA ASN A 34 -20.77 -33.58 29.51
C ASN A 34 -19.75 -34.36 28.65
N ILE A 35 -18.76 -33.65 28.09
CA ILE A 35 -17.58 -34.23 27.45
C ILE A 35 -16.67 -34.73 28.57
N GLU A 36 -17.20 -35.65 29.37
CA GLU A 36 -16.44 -36.37 30.37
C GLU A 36 -15.61 -37.42 29.63
N ASN A 37 -14.31 -37.16 29.60
CA ASN A 37 -13.27 -38.18 29.53
C ASN A 37 -13.22 -39.02 28.24
N PHE A 38 -12.89 -38.39 27.12
CA PHE A 38 -12.20 -39.10 26.04
C PHE A 38 -10.75 -39.39 26.47
N LYS A 39 -10.56 -40.37 27.35
CA LYS A 39 -9.23 -40.88 27.69
C LYS A 39 -8.73 -41.73 26.52
N ILE A 40 -7.91 -41.11 25.68
CA ILE A 40 -7.14 -41.81 24.66
C ILE A 40 -6.18 -42.75 25.39
N PRO A 41 -6.25 -44.09 25.18
CA PRO A 41 -5.33 -45.02 25.82
C PRO A 41 -3.89 -44.69 25.39
N ALA A 42 -3.03 -44.45 26.38
CA ALA A 42 -1.61 -44.13 26.19
C ALA A 42 -0.80 -45.39 25.82
N ASP A 43 -1.23 -46.13 24.81
CA ASP A 43 -0.38 -47.12 24.18
C ASP A 43 0.68 -46.44 23.30
N GLU A 44 1.74 -47.17 22.97
CA GLU A 44 2.87 -46.63 22.21
C GLU A 44 2.47 -46.25 20.77
N GLY A 45 1.46 -46.91 20.21
CA GLY A 45 0.91 -46.64 18.89
C GLY A 45 0.07 -45.36 18.82
N SER A 46 -0.60 -44.97 19.91
CA SER A 46 -1.38 -43.73 19.98
C SER A 46 -0.47 -42.50 20.01
N LYS A 47 0.73 -42.62 20.58
CA LYS A 47 1.77 -41.58 20.52
C LYS A 47 2.33 -41.40 19.12
N GLU A 48 2.54 -42.49 18.38
CA GLU A 48 3.03 -42.44 17.01
C GLU A 48 1.99 -41.83 16.06
N TYR A 49 0.72 -42.21 16.22
CA TYR A 49 -0.39 -41.60 15.49
C TYR A 49 -0.53 -40.10 15.78
N LEU A 50 -0.42 -39.67 17.05
CA LEU A 50 -0.45 -38.25 17.41
C LEU A 50 0.69 -37.45 16.78
N ARG A 51 1.92 -37.99 16.76
CA ARG A 51 3.06 -37.37 16.07
C ARG A 51 2.84 -37.26 14.57
N MET A 52 2.27 -38.28 13.95
CA MET A 52 1.93 -38.26 12.53
C MET A 52 0.90 -37.15 12.24
N VAL A 53 -0.18 -37.08 13.02
CA VAL A 53 -1.20 -36.02 12.87
C VAL A 53 -0.61 -34.63 13.09
N GLU A 54 0.21 -34.45 14.12
CA GLU A 54 0.89 -33.19 14.39
C GLU A 54 1.80 -32.77 13.23
N SER A 55 2.54 -33.71 12.64
CA SER A 55 3.38 -33.47 11.46
C SER A 55 2.58 -33.08 10.21
N VAL A 56 1.43 -33.71 9.98
CA VAL A 56 0.56 -33.40 8.83
C VAL A 56 -0.05 -32.02 8.99
N VAL A 57 -0.52 -31.68 10.19
CA VAL A 57 -1.11 -30.38 10.50
C VAL A 57 -0.07 -29.27 10.37
N THR A 58 1.10 -29.45 10.97
CA THR A 58 2.19 -28.46 10.88
C THR A 58 2.67 -28.26 9.44
N ASN A 59 2.79 -29.33 8.65
CA ASN A 59 3.11 -29.23 7.23
C ASN A 59 2.02 -28.49 6.44
N ALA A 60 0.73 -28.79 6.67
CA ALA A 60 -0.37 -28.12 6.00
C ALA A 60 -0.39 -26.60 6.28
N PHE A 61 -0.19 -26.19 7.54
CA PHE A 61 -0.08 -24.78 7.90
C PHE A 61 1.16 -24.11 7.31
N SER A 62 2.29 -24.82 7.26
CA SER A 62 3.53 -24.30 6.69
C SER A 62 3.37 -24.04 5.18
N SER A 63 2.80 -25.00 4.44
CA SER A 63 2.51 -24.83 3.01
C SER A 63 1.49 -23.71 2.74
N GLN A 64 0.45 -23.59 3.57
CA GLN A 64 -0.53 -22.51 3.43
C GLN A 64 0.10 -21.14 3.70
N ARG A 65 0.98 -21.03 4.70
CA ARG A 65 1.73 -19.80 4.99
C ARG A 65 2.64 -19.43 3.83
N GLU A 66 3.40 -20.37 3.27
CA GLU A 66 4.27 -20.13 2.11
C GLU A 66 3.48 -19.66 0.89
N PHE A 67 2.35 -20.31 0.60
CA PHE A 67 1.47 -19.91 -0.49
C PHE A 67 0.95 -18.47 -0.32
N LEU A 68 0.51 -18.11 0.88
CA LEU A 68 0.02 -16.75 1.17
C LEU A 68 1.13 -15.71 1.05
N ILE A 69 2.34 -16.01 1.55
CA ILE A 69 3.50 -15.13 1.41
C ILE A 69 3.79 -14.90 -0.07
N HIS A 70 3.90 -15.97 -0.87
CA HIS A 70 4.18 -15.86 -2.29
C HIS A 70 3.10 -15.06 -3.04
N SER A 71 1.82 -15.29 -2.70
CA SER A 71 0.69 -14.56 -3.29
C SER A 71 0.75 -13.07 -2.97
N LEU A 72 1.07 -12.71 -1.72
CA LEU A 72 1.22 -11.32 -1.29
C LEU A 72 2.44 -10.65 -1.94
N THR A 73 3.58 -11.35 -2.01
CA THR A 73 4.77 -10.83 -2.69
C THR A 73 4.49 -10.57 -4.15
N GLN A 74 3.79 -11.48 -4.84
CA GLN A 74 3.44 -11.29 -6.24
C GLN A 74 2.50 -10.09 -6.45
N LEU A 75 1.49 -9.91 -5.59
CA LEU A 75 0.61 -8.74 -5.64
C LEU A 75 1.36 -7.42 -5.40
N LEU A 76 2.33 -7.41 -4.49
CA LEU A 76 3.16 -6.23 -4.23
C LEU A 76 4.01 -5.89 -5.45
N VAL A 77 4.67 -6.88 -6.04
CA VAL A 77 5.48 -6.70 -7.26
C VAL A 77 4.60 -6.21 -8.42
N GLU A 78 3.44 -6.81 -8.66
CA GLU A 78 2.54 -6.37 -9.73
C GLU A 78 2.04 -4.92 -9.53
N SER A 79 1.86 -4.48 -8.27
CA SER A 79 1.50 -3.09 -7.97
C SER A 79 2.62 -2.09 -8.25
N GLU A 80 3.88 -2.50 -8.14
CA GLU A 80 5.04 -1.64 -8.41
C GLU A 80 5.36 -1.56 -9.91
N TYR A 81 5.12 -2.64 -10.66
CA TYR A 81 5.41 -2.69 -12.10
C TYR A 81 4.26 -2.16 -12.99
N GLY A 82 3.04 -2.03 -12.47
CA GLY A 82 1.88 -1.51 -13.21
C GLY A 82 1.86 0.00 -13.45
N ALA A 83 2.74 0.78 -12.81
CA ALA A 83 2.72 2.26 -12.84
C ALA A 83 3.61 2.89 -13.93
N SER A 84 3.99 2.12 -14.96
CA SER A 84 4.85 2.61 -16.05
C SER A 84 4.04 2.87 -17.33
N GLN A 85 3.30 3.98 -17.38
CA GLN A 85 2.99 4.64 -18.65
C GLN A 85 3.27 6.15 -18.55
N PRO A 86 4.15 6.72 -19.39
CA PRO A 86 4.36 8.15 -19.47
C PRO A 86 3.45 8.72 -20.57
N GLU A 87 2.30 9.29 -20.17
CA GLU A 87 1.49 10.11 -21.07
C GLU A 87 1.49 11.54 -20.51
N THR A 88 2.26 12.37 -21.20
CA THR A 88 2.21 13.82 -21.14
C THR A 88 0.78 14.31 -21.34
N SER A 89 0.23 15.09 -20.39
CA SER A 89 -0.64 16.27 -20.63
C SER A 89 -1.29 16.69 -19.32
N GLY A 90 -1.11 17.96 -18.96
CA GLY A 90 -1.62 18.51 -17.71
C GLY A 90 -3.13 18.39 -17.56
N CYS A 91 -3.55 18.00 -16.36
CA CYS A 91 -4.86 18.30 -15.81
C CYS A 91 -4.72 18.23 -14.28
N PHE A 92 -4.90 19.36 -13.60
CA PHE A 92 -4.96 19.40 -12.14
C PHE A 92 -6.20 18.64 -11.68
N SER A 93 -6.06 17.39 -11.25
CA SER A 93 -7.09 16.70 -10.49
C SER A 93 -6.54 15.59 -9.61
N LYS A 94 -6.75 15.76 -8.29
CA LYS A 94 -6.73 14.79 -7.19
C LYS A 94 -5.43 14.01 -6.92
N GLU A 95 -4.79 14.40 -5.81
CA GLU A 95 -4.02 13.50 -4.92
C GLU A 95 -2.90 12.65 -5.55
N GLU A 96 -2.35 13.11 -6.66
CA GLU A 96 -1.24 12.43 -7.32
C GLU A 96 0.09 12.80 -6.65
N TRP A 97 0.92 11.79 -6.42
CA TRP A 97 2.27 11.97 -5.90
C TRP A 97 3.11 12.75 -6.91
N THR A 98 3.67 13.87 -6.48
CA THR A 98 4.56 14.72 -7.27
C THR A 98 6.00 14.25 -7.09
N GLU A 99 6.62 13.85 -8.18
CA GLU A 99 8.04 13.49 -8.19
C GLU A 99 8.93 14.71 -7.92
N ILE A 100 9.95 14.50 -7.07
CA ILE A 100 10.97 15.49 -6.74
C ILE A 100 12.32 14.96 -7.20
N GLU A 101 12.76 15.49 -8.34
CA GLU A 101 14.07 15.23 -8.94
C GLU A 101 15.15 16.21 -8.47
N SER A 102 14.76 17.36 -7.92
CA SER A 102 15.70 18.43 -7.55
C SER A 102 15.17 19.34 -6.42
N MET A 103 16.10 20.03 -5.76
CA MET A 103 15.77 21.04 -4.74
C MET A 103 14.92 22.18 -5.31
N SER A 104 15.20 22.60 -6.55
CA SER A 104 14.42 23.65 -7.24
C SER A 104 12.98 23.21 -7.46
N ARG A 105 12.76 21.95 -7.83
CA ARG A 105 11.42 21.35 -7.92
C ARG A 105 10.71 21.38 -6.57
N LEU A 106 11.37 20.89 -5.52
CA LEU A 106 10.83 20.92 -4.16
C LEU A 106 10.43 22.32 -3.72
N ARG A 107 11.30 23.32 -3.96
CA ARG A 107 11.03 24.72 -3.64
C ARG A 107 9.83 25.26 -4.40
N SER A 108 9.69 24.91 -5.68
CA SER A 108 8.55 25.38 -6.50
C SER A 108 7.21 24.81 -6.02
N THR A 109 7.22 23.61 -5.44
CA THR A 109 6.01 22.92 -4.97
C THR A 109 5.66 23.29 -3.52
N VAL A 110 6.61 23.14 -2.60
CA VAL A 110 6.40 23.34 -1.16
C VAL A 110 6.60 24.80 -0.73
N GLY A 111 7.41 25.56 -1.47
CA GLY A 111 7.80 26.92 -1.10
C GLY A 111 8.96 26.96 -0.09
N GLY A 112 9.15 28.13 0.53
CA GLY A 112 10.15 28.33 1.59
C GLY A 112 11.40 29.13 1.19
N ARG A 113 12.18 29.51 2.21
CA ARG A 113 13.45 30.23 2.03
C ARG A 113 14.52 29.27 1.52
N PHE A 114 15.15 29.62 0.41
CA PHE A 114 16.14 28.79 -0.28
C PHE A 114 17.28 28.33 0.64
N GLN A 115 17.77 29.20 1.51
CA GLN A 115 18.93 28.92 2.38
C GLN A 115 18.62 27.80 3.40
N ASN A 116 17.47 27.88 4.07
CA ASN A 116 17.03 26.84 5.02
C ASN A 116 16.74 25.51 4.31
N LEU A 117 16.20 25.56 3.09
CA LEU A 117 15.92 24.37 2.30
C LEU A 117 17.22 23.69 1.86
N LYS A 118 18.19 24.48 1.41
CA LYS A 118 19.51 24.02 0.99
C LYS A 118 20.26 23.29 2.11
N GLU A 119 20.23 23.84 3.33
CA GLU A 119 20.85 23.19 4.49
C GLU A 119 20.25 21.81 4.76
N ARG A 120 18.91 21.71 4.81
CA ARG A 120 18.20 20.44 5.06
C ARG A 120 18.36 19.43 3.93
N TRP A 121 18.40 19.93 2.69
CA TRP A 121 18.63 19.12 1.50
C TRP A 121 20.01 18.45 1.54
N LEU A 122 21.05 19.23 1.88
CA LEU A 122 22.39 18.72 2.04
C LEU A 122 22.53 17.78 3.24
N GLN A 123 21.89 18.10 4.37
CA GLN A 123 21.87 17.23 5.55
C GLN A 123 21.24 15.87 5.24
N ALA A 124 20.20 15.81 4.41
CA ALA A 124 19.60 14.55 3.96
C ALA A 124 20.48 13.75 2.99
N GLY A 125 21.66 14.25 2.63
CA GLY A 125 22.58 13.60 1.69
C GLY A 125 22.17 13.74 0.23
N PHE A 126 21.23 14.63 -0.09
CA PHE A 126 20.80 14.82 -1.47
C PHE A 126 21.76 15.73 -2.26
N PRO A 127 22.00 15.41 -3.55
CA PRO A 127 22.88 16.21 -4.39
C PRO A 127 22.22 17.54 -4.74
N LEU A 128 23.01 18.61 -4.81
CA LEU A 128 22.53 19.95 -5.19
C LEU A 128 22.29 20.15 -6.69
N ARG A 129 22.34 19.08 -7.50
CA ARG A 129 22.55 19.18 -8.95
C ARG A 129 21.52 20.07 -9.66
N GLU A 130 22.07 21.10 -10.32
CA GLU A 130 21.40 21.97 -11.28
C GLU A 130 21.61 21.53 -12.74
N HIS A 131 22.38 20.47 -13.03
CA HIS A 131 22.73 20.11 -14.41
C HIS A 131 22.26 18.71 -14.82
N ARG A 132 21.35 18.71 -15.80
CA ARG A 132 20.95 17.55 -16.60
C ARG A 132 22.18 16.83 -17.17
N GLY A 133 22.29 15.53 -16.92
CA GLY A 133 23.17 14.62 -17.67
C GLY A 133 24.31 14.01 -16.87
N ASP A 134 24.53 14.47 -15.66
CA ASP A 134 25.57 13.96 -14.81
C ASP A 134 24.89 12.92 -13.90
N LYS A 135 25.29 11.64 -14.03
CA LYS A 135 24.73 10.50 -13.30
C LYS A 135 25.60 10.25 -12.07
N ASP A 136 25.23 10.82 -10.93
CA ASP A 136 25.86 10.48 -9.65
C ASP A 136 25.08 9.29 -9.15
N SER A 137 25.56 8.12 -9.57
CA SER A 137 24.99 6.82 -9.30
C SER A 137 25.04 6.40 -7.83
N ASP A 138 25.61 7.21 -6.92
CA ASP A 138 25.96 6.76 -5.57
C ASP A 138 25.77 7.85 -4.50
N PHE A 139 24.69 8.64 -4.54
CA PHE A 139 24.35 9.46 -3.37
C PHE A 139 23.76 8.54 -2.28
N LYS A 140 24.28 8.65 -1.07
CA LYS A 140 23.77 7.91 0.10
C LYS A 140 22.89 8.85 0.92
N VAL A 141 21.62 8.50 1.03
CA VAL A 141 20.68 9.23 1.90
C VAL A 141 21.15 9.07 3.34
N ASP A 142 21.24 10.20 4.07
CA ASP A 142 21.44 10.19 5.52
C ASP A 142 20.07 10.11 6.20
N ASP A 143 19.84 9.04 6.97
CA ASP A 143 18.56 8.77 7.62
C ASP A 143 18.14 9.92 8.55
N LEU A 144 19.08 10.51 9.29
CA LEU A 144 18.79 11.60 10.22
C LEU A 144 18.38 12.86 9.47
N GLY A 145 19.18 13.27 8.47
CA GLY A 145 18.84 14.41 7.63
C GLY A 145 17.55 14.21 6.84
N TRP A 146 17.27 12.98 6.38
CA TRP A 146 16.02 12.64 5.73
C TRP A 146 14.81 12.80 6.66
N ILE A 147 14.91 12.35 7.91
CA ILE A 147 13.86 12.53 8.91
C ILE A 147 13.60 14.03 9.16
N GLU A 148 14.64 14.85 9.27
CA GLU A 148 14.48 16.29 9.47
C GLU A 148 13.82 16.98 8.26
N LEU A 149 14.25 16.62 7.05
CA LEU A 149 13.70 17.16 5.81
C LEU A 149 12.23 16.74 5.61
N SER A 150 11.92 15.45 5.77
CA SER A 150 10.56 14.93 5.63
C SER A 150 9.61 15.51 6.69
N ASN A 151 10.07 15.71 7.93
CA ASN A 151 9.31 16.41 8.97
C ASN A 151 9.06 17.88 8.61
N TRP A 152 10.04 18.55 8.00
CA TRP A 152 9.85 19.92 7.55
C TRP A 152 8.80 20.01 6.46
N ILE A 153 8.88 19.16 5.44
CA ILE A 153 7.91 19.08 4.35
C ILE A 153 6.51 18.75 4.91
N SER A 154 6.44 17.82 5.88
CA SER A 154 5.21 17.48 6.59
C SER A 154 4.56 18.66 7.30
N LYS A 155 5.36 19.53 7.93
CA LYS A 155 4.86 20.77 8.55
C LYS A 155 4.33 21.79 7.54
N GLN A 156 4.70 21.68 6.26
CA GLN A 156 4.14 22.50 5.17
C GLN A 156 2.84 21.91 4.60
N GLY A 157 2.31 20.82 5.19
CA GLY A 157 1.09 20.18 4.73
C GLY A 157 1.30 19.21 3.56
N TYR A 158 2.46 18.56 3.49
CA TYR A 158 2.77 17.57 2.45
C TYR A 158 3.16 16.22 3.06
N GLU A 159 2.73 15.12 2.47
CA GLU A 159 3.25 13.79 2.75
C GLU A 159 4.46 13.50 1.86
N VAL A 160 5.39 12.68 2.34
CA VAL A 160 6.66 12.40 1.67
C VAL A 160 6.96 10.91 1.69
N ARG A 161 7.49 10.38 0.58
CA ARG A 161 7.93 8.99 0.45
C ARG A 161 9.22 8.92 -0.38
N LEU A 162 10.20 8.10 0.05
CA LEU A 162 11.39 7.80 -0.75
C LEU A 162 11.06 6.88 -1.93
N CYS A 163 11.70 7.13 -3.08
CA CYS A 163 11.56 6.32 -4.29
C CYS A 163 12.91 5.76 -4.75
N PRO A 164 13.42 4.70 -4.10
CA PRO A 164 14.75 4.15 -4.41
C PRO A 164 14.87 3.57 -5.83
N ASP A 165 13.76 3.14 -6.44
CA ASP A 165 13.78 2.40 -7.71
C ASP A 165 13.64 3.28 -8.96
N LYS A 166 13.40 4.59 -8.80
CA LYS A 166 13.23 5.54 -9.91
C LYS A 166 14.53 6.29 -10.18
N ALA A 167 15.18 5.97 -11.31
CA ALA A 167 16.50 6.51 -11.68
C ALA A 167 16.61 8.05 -11.69
N ASN A 168 15.49 8.77 -11.84
CA ASN A 168 15.47 10.25 -11.92
C ASN A 168 14.66 10.91 -10.80
N CYS A 169 14.15 10.15 -9.82
CA CYS A 169 13.32 10.69 -8.74
C CYS A 169 13.98 10.38 -7.39
N LEU A 170 14.19 11.41 -6.58
CA LEU A 170 14.78 11.23 -5.24
C LEU A 170 13.70 10.78 -4.26
N PHE A 171 12.54 11.44 -4.32
CA PHE A 171 11.39 11.14 -3.49
C PHE A 171 10.14 11.79 -4.08
N GLU A 172 8.99 11.39 -3.57
CA GLU A 172 7.69 11.91 -3.98
C GLU A 172 7.04 12.68 -2.84
N ILE A 173 6.26 13.69 -3.18
CA ILE A 173 5.44 14.45 -2.23
C ILE A 173 3.99 14.53 -2.67
N ARG A 174 3.07 14.59 -1.71
CA ARG A 174 1.63 14.78 -1.99
C ARG A 174 1.05 15.79 -1.02
N GLN A 175 0.20 16.70 -1.47
CA GLN A 175 -0.45 17.66 -0.57
C GLN A 175 -1.44 16.93 0.35
N ARG A 176 -1.35 17.19 1.65
CA ARG A 176 -2.32 16.76 2.66
C ARG A 176 -3.53 17.70 2.60
N GLY A 177 -4.68 17.18 2.19
CA GLY A 177 -5.95 17.91 2.13
C GLY A 177 -6.48 18.32 3.50
#